data_AF-A0A660ULQ9-F1
#
_entry.id   AF-A0A660ULQ9-F1
#
_cell.length_a   1.000
_cell.length_b   1.000
_cell.length_c   1.000
_cell.angle_alpha   90.00
_cell.angle_beta   90.00
_cell.angle_gamma   90.00
#
_symmetry.space_group_name_H-M   'P 1'
#
loop_
_entity.id
_entity.type
_entity.pdbx_description
1 polymer ?
#
loop_
_entity_poly.entity_id
_entity_poly.type
_entity_poly.pdbx_seq_one_letter_code
_entity_poly.pdbx_strand_id
1 'polypeptide(L)'
;MKELLLVLVGGVCSAFGGFLATWYRAKKAGKIKFQETIAERRVAAYGKGLELICRLQSVLLQGTEKDALEFIYEKYGSWFSDNLILLPHTFVENWRSIRLNLQSAISERRAGMPQEEGIVPLPTFRRKLAQEAEKSIRNELGLPEFKIKEPGNKDK
;
A
#
# COMPACT_ATOMS: atom_id res chain seq x y z
N MET A 1 6.52 11.52 67.18
CA MET A 1 6.06 10.34 66.39
C MET A 1 5.15 10.70 65.21
N LYS A 2 4.17 11.61 65.36
CA LYS A 2 3.26 11.99 64.24
C LYS A 2 3.96 12.64 63.04
N GLU A 3 4.98 13.47 63.27
CA GLU A 3 5.71 14.14 62.18
C GLU A 3 6.58 13.19 61.33
N LEU A 4 7.20 12.19 61.97
CA LEU A 4 7.97 11.14 61.28
C LEU A 4 7.09 10.30 60.35
N LEU A 5 5.85 10.01 60.76
CA LEU A 5 4.86 9.31 59.93
C LEU A 5 4.43 10.15 58.72
N LEU A 6 4.24 11.46 58.89
CA LEU A 6 3.89 12.39 57.81
C LEU A 6 5.02 12.50 56.77
N VAL A 7 6.27 12.58 57.22
CA VAL A 7 7.44 12.63 56.32
C VAL A 7 7.61 11.31 55.56
N LEU A 8 7.38 10.16 56.21
CA LEU A 8 7.38 8.85 55.57
C LEU A 8 6.27 8.71 54.51
N VAL A 9 5.04 9.16 54.82
CA VAL A 9 3.93 9.14 53.86
C VAL A 9 4.22 10.07 52.67
N GLY A 10 4.76 11.27 52.91
CA GLY A 10 5.18 12.19 51.85
C GLY A 10 6.28 11.62 50.95
N GLY A 11 7.29 10.96 51.55
CA GLY A 11 8.37 10.32 50.81
C GLY A 11 7.89 9.15 49.95
N VAL A 12 6.98 8.31 50.48
CA VAL A 12 6.38 7.20 49.73
C VAL A 12 5.49 7.72 48.60
N CYS A 13 4.64 8.71 48.84
CA CYS A 13 3.82 9.33 47.79
C CYS A 13 4.67 9.97 46.68
N SER A 14 5.79 10.61 47.02
CA SER A 14 6.71 11.19 46.03
C SER A 14 7.41 10.11 45.19
N ALA A 15 7.82 9.00 45.80
CA ALA A 15 8.45 7.88 45.10
C ALA A 15 7.46 7.20 44.14
N PHE A 16 6.23 6.95 44.58
CA PHE A 16 5.18 6.38 43.73
C PHE A 16 4.77 7.34 42.60
N GLY A 17 4.64 8.65 42.89
CA GLY A 17 4.34 9.68 41.89
C GLY A 17 5.44 9.78 40.82
N GLY A 18 6.70 9.78 41.23
CA GLY A 18 7.85 9.79 40.32
C GLY A 18 7.92 8.54 39.43
N PHE A 19 7.66 7.36 39.99
CA PHE A 19 7.64 6.11 39.25
C PHE A 19 6.50 6.06 38.21
N LEU A 20 5.28 6.42 38.59
CA LEU A 20 4.12 6.45 37.69
C LEU A 20 4.30 7.48 36.56
N ALA A 21 4.83 8.66 36.86
CA ALA A 21 5.13 9.67 35.85
C ALA A 21 6.18 9.17 34.84
N THR A 22 7.23 8.49 35.32
CA THR A 22 8.28 7.91 34.48
C THR A 22 7.72 6.79 33.61
N TRP A 23 6.90 5.90 34.17
CA TRP A 23 6.25 4.82 33.44
C TRP A 23 5.30 5.35 32.35
N TYR A 24 4.50 6.36 32.68
CA TYR A 24 3.59 7.00 31.72
C TYR A 24 4.35 7.67 30.57
N ARG A 25 5.44 8.39 30.88
CA ARG A 25 6.32 9.00 29.87
C ARG A 25 6.99 7.94 28.99
N ALA A 26 7.49 6.84 29.57
CA ALA A 26 8.07 5.74 28.82
C ALA A 26 7.06 5.06 27.89
N LYS A 27 5.83 4.82 28.38
CA LYS A 27 4.73 4.27 27.57
C LYS A 27 4.35 5.20 26.41
N LYS A 28 4.30 6.51 26.64
CA LYS A 28 4.01 7.51 25.61
C LYS A 28 5.13 7.58 24.57
N ALA A 29 6.40 7.58 25.01
CA ALA A 29 7.56 7.56 24.11
C ALA A 29 7.60 6.30 23.24
N GLY A 30 7.28 5.13 23.83
CA GLY A 30 7.15 3.88 23.07
C GLY A 30 6.03 3.94 22.03
N LYS A 31 4.88 4.51 22.37
CA LYS A 31 3.77 4.69 21.42
C LYS A 31 4.15 5.61 20.26
N ILE A 32 4.85 6.71 20.53
CA ILE A 32 5.32 7.65 19.49
C ILE A 32 6.30 6.95 18.55
N LYS A 33 7.33 6.28 19.09
CA LYS A 33 8.30 5.54 18.27
C LYS A 33 7.63 4.47 17.41
N PHE A 34 6.66 3.75 17.97
CA PHE A 34 5.92 2.75 17.20
C PHE A 34 5.11 3.37 16.05
N GLN A 35 4.46 4.52 16.30
CA GLN A 35 3.76 5.26 15.25
C GLN A 35 4.71 5.81 14.19
N GLU A 36 5.88 6.33 14.58
CA GLU A 36 6.94 6.76 13.67
C GLU A 36 7.43 5.61 12.79
N THR A 37 7.74 4.44 13.38
CA THR A 37 8.16 3.26 12.62
C THR A 37 7.09 2.77 11.65
N ILE A 38 5.80 2.80 12.05
CA ILE A 38 4.71 2.47 11.13
C ILE A 38 4.63 3.50 9.99
N ALA A 39 4.75 4.78 10.30
CA ALA A 39 4.71 5.84 9.30
C ALA A 39 5.87 5.70 8.29
N GLU A 40 7.09 5.46 8.77
CA GLU A 40 8.26 5.21 7.91
C GLU A 40 8.05 4.00 7.00
N ARG A 41 7.58 2.88 7.55
CA ARG A 41 7.26 1.68 6.76
C ARG A 41 6.16 1.94 5.75
N ARG A 42 5.14 2.72 6.11
CA ARG A 42 4.05 3.11 5.22
C ARG A 42 4.56 3.95 4.05
N VAL A 43 5.42 4.94 4.31
CA VAL A 43 6.05 5.76 3.26
C VAL A 43 6.92 4.90 2.34
N ALA A 44 7.73 4.00 2.90
CA ALA A 44 8.53 3.06 2.10
C ALA A 44 7.64 2.13 1.23
N ALA A 45 6.56 1.59 1.80
CA ALA A 45 5.59 0.79 1.06
C ALA A 45 4.91 1.59 -0.05
N TYR A 46 4.62 2.87 0.17
CA TYR A 46 4.02 3.78 -0.81
C TYR A 46 4.97 4.08 -1.95
N GLY A 47 6.22 4.43 -1.66
CA GLY A 47 7.24 4.65 -2.68
C GLY A 47 7.42 3.40 -3.56
N LYS A 48 7.49 2.22 -2.93
CA LYS A 48 7.60 0.97 -3.69
C LYS A 48 6.33 0.62 -4.46
N GLY A 49 5.15 0.84 -3.89
CA GLY A 49 3.87 0.64 -4.55
C GLY A 49 3.72 1.50 -5.81
N LEU A 50 4.14 2.77 -5.76
CA LEU A 50 4.19 3.65 -6.92
C LEU A 50 5.16 3.15 -8.00
N GLU A 51 6.37 2.74 -7.62
CA GLU A 51 7.33 2.16 -8.57
C GLU A 51 6.73 0.95 -9.30
N LEU A 52 6.08 0.06 -8.55
CA LEU A 52 5.53 -1.18 -9.08
C LEU A 52 4.31 -0.96 -9.95
N ILE A 53 3.40 -0.06 -9.58
CA ILE A 53 2.21 0.20 -10.39
C ILE A 53 2.56 0.91 -11.70
N CYS A 54 3.53 1.83 -11.69
CA CYS A 54 4.03 2.47 -12.91
C CYS A 54 4.68 1.44 -13.86
N ARG A 55 5.46 0.50 -13.31
CA ARG A 55 6.02 -0.61 -14.09
C ARG A 55 4.92 -1.53 -14.62
N LEU A 56 3.93 -1.87 -13.80
CA LEU A 56 2.80 -2.69 -14.23
C LEU A 56 2.02 -2.01 -15.36
N GLN A 57 1.77 -0.70 -15.29
CA GLN A 57 1.16 0.05 -16.38
C GLN A 57 1.99 -0.05 -17.67
N SER A 58 3.31 -0.02 -17.57
CA SER A 58 4.21 -0.16 -18.73
C SER A 58 4.14 -1.58 -19.32
N VAL A 59 4.13 -2.61 -18.47
CA VAL A 59 3.99 -4.02 -18.88
C VAL A 59 2.62 -4.28 -19.51
N LEU A 60 1.54 -3.68 -18.97
CA LEU A 60 0.20 -3.77 -19.55
C LEU A 60 0.09 -3.08 -20.92
N LEU A 61 0.94 -2.09 -21.21
CA LEU A 61 0.95 -1.37 -22.49
C LEU A 61 1.83 -2.05 -23.56
N GLN A 62 2.97 -2.60 -23.16
CA GLN A 62 4.01 -3.06 -24.10
C GLN A 62 4.21 -4.58 -24.08
N GLY A 63 3.81 -5.26 -23.01
CA GLY A 63 4.02 -6.68 -22.81
C GLY A 63 2.78 -7.53 -23.10
N THR A 64 2.91 -8.82 -22.85
CA THR A 64 1.79 -9.77 -22.94
C THR A 64 1.06 -9.89 -21.60
N GLU A 65 -0.16 -10.44 -21.64
CA GLU A 65 -0.93 -10.74 -20.42
C GLU A 65 -0.18 -11.72 -19.50
N LYS A 66 0.63 -12.62 -20.07
CA LYS A 66 1.47 -13.55 -19.31
C LYS A 66 2.58 -12.79 -18.57
N ASP A 67 3.23 -11.83 -19.22
CA ASP A 67 4.29 -11.01 -18.61
C ASP A 67 3.73 -10.16 -17.47
N ALA A 68 2.53 -9.61 -17.64
CA ALA A 68 1.84 -8.86 -16.59
C ALA A 68 1.44 -9.76 -15.40
N LEU A 69 1.00 -11.00 -15.67
CA LEU A 69 0.67 -11.94 -14.61
C LEU A 69 1.90 -12.43 -13.86
N GLU A 70 3.00 -12.74 -14.56
CA GLU A 70 4.29 -13.10 -13.97
C GLU A 70 4.84 -11.96 -13.09
N PHE A 71 4.73 -10.72 -13.58
CA PHE A 71 5.11 -9.53 -12.80
C PHE A 71 4.34 -9.44 -11.48
N ILE A 72 3.02 -9.59 -11.52
CA ILE A 72 2.15 -9.47 -10.34
C ILE A 72 2.35 -10.65 -9.37
N TYR A 73 2.48 -11.86 -9.90
CA TYR A 73 2.45 -13.08 -9.10
C TYR A 73 3.84 -13.54 -8.68
N GLU A 74 4.72 -13.78 -9.64
CA GLU A 74 6.03 -14.40 -9.39
C GLU A 74 7.04 -13.38 -8.87
N LYS A 75 7.04 -12.18 -9.46
CA LYS A 75 8.08 -11.20 -9.15
C LYS A 75 7.78 -10.35 -7.91
N TYR A 76 6.51 -9.99 -7.70
CA TYR A 76 6.12 -9.04 -6.65
C TYR A 76 4.98 -9.50 -5.74
N GLY A 77 4.53 -10.76 -5.86
CA GLY A 77 3.45 -11.31 -5.04
C GLY A 77 3.79 -11.40 -3.55
N SER A 78 5.02 -11.78 -3.21
CA SER A 78 5.51 -11.81 -1.83
C SER A 78 5.54 -10.42 -1.21
N TRP A 79 6.17 -9.47 -1.89
CA TRP A 79 6.21 -8.08 -1.46
C TRP A 79 4.82 -7.50 -1.21
N PHE A 80 3.86 -7.75 -2.12
CA PHE A 80 2.49 -7.27 -1.96
C PHE A 80 1.82 -7.86 -0.71
N SER A 81 2.05 -9.15 -0.44
CA SER A 81 1.49 -9.83 0.72
C SER A 81 2.06 -9.27 2.03
N ASP A 82 3.37 -9.02 2.07
CA ASP A 82 4.07 -8.48 3.24
C ASP A 82 3.68 -7.03 3.56
N ASN A 83 3.22 -6.27 2.56
CA ASN A 83 2.92 -4.84 2.68
C ASN A 83 1.43 -4.51 2.61
N LEU A 84 0.55 -5.52 2.51
CA LEU A 84 -0.90 -5.34 2.31
C LEU A 84 -1.53 -4.37 3.33
N ILE A 85 -1.17 -4.51 4.60
CA ILE A 85 -1.73 -3.69 5.70
C ILE A 85 -1.27 -2.22 5.67
N LEU A 86 -0.15 -1.95 4.97
CA LEU A 86 0.41 -0.61 4.87
C LEU A 86 -0.15 0.16 3.66
N LEU A 87 -0.63 -0.56 2.65
CA LEU A 87 -1.09 -0.02 1.36
C LEU A 87 -2.50 0.58 1.45
N PRO A 88 -2.85 1.58 0.62
CA PRO A 88 -4.22 2.10 0.57
C PRO A 88 -5.18 1.01 0.08
N HIS A 89 -6.41 1.03 0.59
CA HIS A 89 -7.43 0.04 0.23
C HIS A 89 -7.66 -0.07 -1.28
N THR A 90 -7.84 1.07 -1.95
CA THR A 90 -8.05 1.12 -3.40
C THR A 90 -6.87 0.56 -4.19
N PHE A 91 -5.63 0.77 -3.73
CA PHE A 91 -4.45 0.15 -4.35
C PHE A 91 -4.54 -1.38 -4.28
N VAL A 92 -4.86 -1.90 -3.09
CA VAL A 92 -4.96 -3.34 -2.83
C VAL A 92 -6.06 -3.98 -3.67
N GLU A 93 -7.24 -3.35 -3.72
CA GLU A 93 -8.37 -3.82 -4.52
C GLU A 93 -8.01 -3.85 -6.02
N ASN A 94 -7.47 -2.74 -6.54
CA ASN A 94 -7.17 -2.65 -7.95
C ASN A 94 -6.04 -3.59 -8.37
N TRP A 95 -5.02 -3.79 -7.52
CA TRP A 95 -3.97 -4.78 -7.75
C TRP A 95 -4.55 -6.20 -7.86
N ARG A 96 -5.46 -6.57 -6.95
CA ARG A 96 -6.15 -7.87 -6.99
C ARG A 96 -7.07 -8.01 -8.20
N SER A 97 -7.80 -6.96 -8.55
CA SER A 97 -8.68 -6.92 -9.71
C SER A 97 -7.91 -7.10 -11.01
N ILE A 98 -6.77 -6.41 -11.20
CA ILE A 98 -5.91 -6.61 -12.37
C ILE A 98 -5.45 -8.07 -12.46
N ARG A 99 -5.03 -8.65 -11.33
CA ARG A 99 -4.61 -10.06 -11.26
C ARG A 99 -5.71 -11.03 -11.72
N LEU A 100 -6.91 -10.89 -11.16
CA LEU A 100 -8.04 -11.78 -11.49
C LEU A 100 -8.45 -11.63 -12.96
N ASN A 101 -8.46 -10.40 -13.48
CA ASN A 101 -8.77 -10.15 -14.89
C ASN A 101 -7.72 -10.79 -15.83
N LEU A 102 -6.43 -10.70 -15.48
CA LEU A 102 -5.37 -11.36 -16.25
C LEU A 102 -5.52 -12.89 -16.24
N GLN A 103 -5.85 -13.47 -15.09
CA GLN A 103 -6.09 -14.92 -14.98
C GLN A 103 -7.31 -15.37 -15.79
N SER A 104 -8.41 -14.61 -15.75
CA SER A 104 -9.61 -14.89 -16.55
C SER A 104 -9.30 -14.83 -18.04
N ALA A 105 -8.66 -13.76 -18.51
CA ALA A 105 -8.33 -13.57 -19.91
C ALA A 105 -7.44 -14.70 -20.47
N ILE A 106 -6.44 -15.15 -19.70
CA ILE A 106 -5.59 -16.28 -20.08
C ILE A 106 -6.38 -17.60 -20.10
N SER A 107 -7.30 -17.79 -19.16
CA SER A 107 -8.10 -19.02 -19.05
C SER A 107 -9.14 -19.12 -20.17
N GLU A 108 -9.85 -18.03 -20.46
CA GLU A 108 -10.82 -17.92 -21.56
C GLU A 108 -10.14 -18.17 -22.92
N ARG A 109 -8.96 -17.57 -23.14
CA ARG A 109 -8.18 -17.78 -24.35
C ARG A 109 -7.74 -19.24 -24.52
N ARG A 110 -7.41 -19.93 -23.42
CA ARG A 110 -7.09 -21.38 -23.45
C ARG A 110 -8.32 -22.25 -23.72
N ALA A 111 -9.49 -21.84 -23.22
CA ALA A 111 -10.75 -22.56 -23.39
C ALA A 111 -11.39 -22.34 -24.78
N GLY A 112 -10.84 -21.46 -25.62
CA GLY A 112 -11.42 -21.10 -26.91
C GLY A 112 -12.75 -20.35 -26.80
N MET A 113 -13.07 -19.80 -25.62
CA MET A 113 -14.30 -19.05 -25.42
C MET A 113 -14.16 -17.64 -25.99
N PRO A 114 -15.18 -17.09 -26.66
CA PRO A 114 -15.17 -15.71 -27.09
C PRO A 114 -15.08 -14.80 -25.87
N GLN A 115 -14.17 -13.83 -25.88
CA GLN A 115 -14.13 -12.76 -24.89
C GLN A 115 -15.47 -12.02 -24.97
N GLU A 116 -16.29 -12.07 -23.93
CA GLU A 116 -17.49 -11.24 -23.87
C GLU A 116 -17.07 -9.76 -23.87
N GLU A 117 -17.34 -9.08 -24.98
CA GLU A 117 -17.06 -7.66 -25.21
C GLU A 117 -18.01 -6.76 -24.38
N GLY A 118 -17.92 -6.84 -23.06
CA GLY A 118 -18.65 -5.96 -22.14
C GLY A 118 -18.03 -4.56 -22.07
N ILE A 119 -18.43 -3.66 -22.97
CA ILE A 119 -18.44 -2.17 -22.92
C ILE A 119 -17.09 -1.43 -22.74
N VAL A 120 -16.01 -2.06 -22.30
CA VAL A 120 -14.65 -1.47 -22.29
C VAL A 120 -13.65 -2.55 -22.67
N PRO A 121 -12.75 -2.32 -23.64
CA PRO A 121 -11.71 -3.30 -23.95
C PRO A 121 -10.95 -3.67 -22.67
N LEU A 122 -10.82 -4.96 -22.36
CA LEU A 122 -10.07 -5.48 -21.21
C LEU A 122 -8.69 -4.81 -20.99
N PRO A 123 -7.92 -4.45 -22.04
CA PRO A 123 -6.70 -3.65 -21.89
C PRO A 123 -6.95 -2.26 -21.26
N THR A 124 -7.99 -1.56 -21.70
CA THR A 124 -8.39 -0.23 -21.21
C THR A 124 -8.91 -0.28 -19.78
N PHE A 125 -9.65 -1.34 -19.43
CA PHE A 125 -10.12 -1.56 -18.06
C PHE A 125 -8.96 -1.80 -17.07
N ARG A 126 -8.03 -2.70 -17.40
CA ARG A 126 -6.84 -2.97 -16.56
C ARG A 126 -5.97 -1.74 -16.38
N ARG A 127 -5.84 -0.92 -17.42
CA ARG A 127 -5.11 0.34 -17.36
C ARG A 127 -5.77 1.35 -16.42
N LYS A 128 -7.10 1.47 -16.47
CA LYS A 128 -7.86 2.33 -15.57
C LYS A 128 -7.67 1.92 -14.10
N LEU A 129 -7.76 0.62 -13.80
CA LEU A 129 -7.49 0.10 -12.46
C LEU A 129 -6.07 0.45 -11.98
N ALA A 130 -5.08 0.33 -12.86
CA ALA A 130 -3.69 0.64 -12.52
C ALA A 130 -3.46 2.14 -12.28
N GLN A 131 -4.15 3.01 -13.02
CA GLN A 131 -4.14 4.46 -12.81
C GLN A 131 -4.84 4.86 -11.49
N GLU A 132 -5.96 4.23 -11.17
CA GLU A 132 -6.66 4.44 -9.91
C GLU A 132 -5.85 3.95 -8.70
N ALA A 133 -5.15 2.82 -8.84
CA ALA A 133 -4.21 2.33 -7.83
C ALA A 133 -3.09 3.34 -7.58
N GLU A 134 -2.48 3.87 -8.64
CA GLU A 134 -1.46 4.92 -8.54
C GLU A 134 -2.01 6.18 -7.88
N LYS A 135 -3.19 6.65 -8.31
CA LYS A 135 -3.85 7.84 -7.77
C LYS A 135 -4.11 7.70 -6.27
N SER A 136 -4.47 6.52 -5.79
CA SER A 136 -4.71 6.29 -4.36
C SER A 136 -3.47 6.54 -3.50
N ILE A 137 -2.29 6.05 -3.92
CA ILE A 137 -1.04 6.32 -3.19
C ILE A 137 -0.63 7.80 -3.32
N ARG A 138 -0.78 8.40 -4.51
CA ARG A 138 -0.46 9.83 -4.71
C ARG A 138 -1.30 10.74 -3.82
N ASN A 139 -2.59 10.46 -3.69
CA ASN A 139 -3.48 11.22 -2.82
C ASN A 139 -3.07 11.12 -1.34
N GLU A 140 -2.72 9.93 -0.86
CA GLU A 140 -2.22 9.72 0.51
C GLU A 140 -0.89 10.45 0.76
N LEU A 141 -0.06 10.63 -0.27
CA LEU A 141 1.21 11.36 -0.20
C LEU A 141 1.09 12.86 -0.53
N GLY A 142 -0.09 13.36 -0.91
CA GLY A 142 -0.27 14.74 -1.36
C GLY A 142 0.47 15.08 -2.66
N LEU A 143 0.73 14.09 -3.53
CA LEU A 143 1.47 14.25 -4.77
C LEU A 143 0.55 14.59 -5.96
N PRO A 144 1.03 15.37 -6.95
CA PRO A 144 0.27 15.66 -8.16
C PRO A 144 0.09 14.41 -9.04
N GLU A 145 -0.97 14.42 -9.85
CA GLU A 145 -1.24 13.36 -10.83
C GLU A 145 -0.08 13.25 -11.85
N PHE A 146 0.27 12.01 -12.20
CA PHE A 146 1.28 11.73 -13.21
C PHE A 146 0.61 11.29 -14.50
N LYS A 147 0.90 12.03 -15.57
CA LYS A 147 0.36 11.73 -16.91
C LYS A 147 1.43 10.99 -17.70
N ILE A 148 1.22 9.70 -17.92
CA ILE A 148 1.99 8.94 -18.90
C ILE A 148 1.63 9.49 -20.28
N LYS A 149 2.61 10.05 -20.99
CA LYS A 149 2.46 10.40 -22.40
C LYS A 149 2.24 9.10 -23.18
N GLU A 150 1.07 8.94 -23.77
CA GLU A 150 0.86 7.88 -24.76
C GLU A 150 1.82 8.13 -25.93
N PRO A 151 2.51 7.09 -26.44
CA PRO A 151 3.25 7.24 -27.68
C PRO A 151 2.23 7.66 -28.74
N GLY A 152 2.38 8.89 -29.22
CA GLY A 152 1.44 9.50 -30.14
C GLY A 152 1.17 8.56 -31.31
N ASN A 153 -0.10 8.30 -31.55
CA ASN A 153 -0.57 7.78 -32.82
C ASN A 153 -0.13 8.80 -33.89
N LYS A 154 1.02 8.55 -34.52
CA LYS A 154 1.39 9.23 -35.75
C LYS A 154 0.56 8.57 -36.85
N ASP A 155 -0.72 8.94 -36.89
CA ASP A 155 -1.55 8.77 -38.06
C ASP A 155 -1.06 9.74 -39.15
N LYS A 156 -0.61 9.13 -40.25
CA LYS A 156 -0.67 9.56 -41.65
C LYS A 156 0.09 10.81 -42.07
#